data_AF-A0A1G4FJI0-F1
#
_entry.id   AF-A0A1G4FJI0-F1
#
_cell.length_a   1.000
_cell.length_b   1.000
_cell.length_c   1.000
_cell.angle_alpha   90.00
_cell.angle_beta   90.00
_cell.angle_gamma   90.00
#
_symmetry.space_group_name_H-M   'P 1'
#
loop_
_entity.id
_entity.type
_entity.pdbx_description
1 polymer ?
#
loop_
_entity_poly.entity_id
_entity_poly.type
_entity_poly.pdbx_seq_one_letter_code
_entity_poly.pdbx_strand_id
1 'polypeptide(L)'
;MKKFRGINKFKSISILVLVLTLFLSNMAFGAPTTVSYKIVSTSDKGGIVFESEEVAADTNETYFDVLERICSDNDIPLDASGSGSGIYVRGINGEYEKRYLPNEDYYSGWMFRVNNVLHGYSAGDPANSKVAEGDKITWYYACPSYTYFPILDDSDVNFDSSGNMTVDVDAEIFEDVWNWQIITVPLDEGRVVLEGESGNKIYATINDGEAVFDETDLEDFEEENVKVYVEGKWYGTTENPDHCPKIVKSEIVRVQL
;
A
#
# COMPACT_ATOMS: atom_id res chain seq x y z
N MET A 1 -60.56 46.09 22.35
CA MET A 1 -59.35 46.57 21.64
C MET A 1 -58.16 45.65 21.96
N LYS A 2 -57.79 44.73 21.05
CA LYS A 2 -56.54 43.96 21.13
C LYS A 2 -55.66 44.39 19.94
N LYS A 3 -54.56 45.11 20.20
CA LYS A 3 -53.55 45.47 19.19
C LYS A 3 -52.73 44.21 18.86
N PHE A 4 -52.83 43.72 17.63
CA PHE A 4 -51.97 42.64 17.15
C PHE A 4 -50.55 43.18 16.90
N ARG A 5 -49.58 42.51 17.52
CA ARG A 5 -48.15 42.81 17.52
C ARG A 5 -47.56 42.26 16.21
N GLY A 6 -47.58 43.06 15.14
CA GLY A 6 -46.94 42.73 13.87
C GLY A 6 -45.44 43.02 13.92
N ILE A 7 -44.67 42.16 14.59
CA ILE A 7 -43.20 42.29 14.68
C ILE A 7 -42.54 41.27 13.73
N ASN A 8 -41.77 41.81 12.78
CA ASN A 8 -40.52 41.27 12.23
C ASN A 8 -40.48 39.99 11.37
N LYS A 9 -41.53 39.55 10.66
CA LYS A 9 -41.31 38.49 9.64
C LYS A 9 -40.44 38.96 8.45
N PHE A 10 -40.66 40.17 7.94
CA PHE A 10 -39.86 40.72 6.84
C PHE A 10 -38.42 41.10 7.27
N LYS A 11 -38.23 41.69 8.45
CA LYS A 11 -36.88 41.98 8.97
C LYS A 11 -36.07 40.71 9.28
N SER A 12 -36.74 39.65 9.75
CA SER A 12 -36.08 38.36 10.02
C SER A 12 -35.61 37.67 8.74
N ILE A 13 -36.43 37.69 7.67
CA ILE A 13 -36.03 37.13 6.36
C ILE A 13 -34.88 37.95 5.75
N SER A 14 -34.92 39.28 5.81
CA SER A 14 -33.82 40.11 5.30
C SER A 14 -32.52 39.93 6.08
N ILE A 15 -32.58 39.73 7.40
CA ILE A 15 -31.40 39.43 8.22
C ILE A 15 -30.87 38.02 7.90
N LEU A 16 -31.75 37.03 7.74
CA LEU A 16 -31.34 35.66 7.39
C LEU A 16 -30.70 35.59 6.00
N VAL A 17 -31.25 36.30 5.01
CA VAL A 17 -30.66 36.42 3.67
C VAL A 17 -29.33 37.16 3.72
N LEU A 18 -29.22 38.25 4.49
CA LEU A 18 -27.97 38.99 4.66
C LEU A 18 -26.88 38.14 5.35
N VAL A 19 -27.25 37.40 6.40
CA VAL A 19 -26.36 36.46 7.10
C VAL A 19 -25.94 35.34 6.15
N LEU A 20 -26.86 34.74 5.39
CA LEU A 20 -26.54 33.70 4.41
C LEU A 20 -25.63 34.23 3.29
N THR A 21 -25.85 35.45 2.79
CA THR A 21 -24.96 36.08 1.80
C THR A 21 -23.60 36.44 2.37
N LEU A 22 -23.49 36.81 3.65
CA LEU A 22 -22.23 37.08 4.35
C LEU A 22 -21.47 35.78 4.68
N PHE A 23 -22.19 34.68 4.94
CA PHE A 23 -21.62 33.34 5.10
C PHE A 23 -21.13 32.78 3.76
N LEU A 24 -21.89 32.95 2.67
CA LEU A 24 -21.51 32.53 1.32
C LEU A 24 -20.36 33.39 0.74
N SER A 25 -20.27 34.68 1.09
CA SER A 25 -19.19 35.57 0.62
C SER A 25 -17.82 35.33 1.27
N ASN A 26 -17.76 34.49 2.31
CA ASN A 26 -16.51 34.17 3.01
C ASN A 26 -15.98 32.77 2.71
N MET A 27 -16.66 31.99 1.86
CA MET A 27 -16.06 30.77 1.32
C MET A 27 -15.15 31.19 0.16
N ALA A 28 -13.87 31.42 0.46
CA ALA A 28 -12.85 31.43 -0.57
C ALA A 28 -12.72 29.99 -1.09
N PHE A 29 -13.37 29.71 -2.21
CA PHE A 29 -13.03 28.56 -3.04
C PHE A 29 -11.75 28.90 -3.78
N GLY A 30 -10.82 27.97 -3.88
CA GLY A 30 -9.63 28.15 -4.69
C GLY A 30 -10.02 28.11 -6.16
N ALA A 31 -9.02 28.29 -7.02
CA ALA A 31 -9.24 28.12 -8.44
C ALA A 31 -9.51 26.63 -8.72
N PRO A 32 -10.53 26.28 -9.52
CA PRO A 32 -10.67 24.93 -10.06
C PRO A 32 -9.39 24.56 -10.81
N THR A 33 -8.90 23.35 -10.57
CA THR A 33 -7.65 22.87 -11.13
C THR A 33 -7.75 21.37 -11.46
N THR A 34 -6.86 20.87 -12.30
CA THR A 34 -6.76 19.44 -12.63
C THR A 34 -5.37 18.92 -12.28
N VAL A 35 -5.33 17.78 -11.58
CA VAL A 35 -4.10 17.09 -11.18
C VAL A 35 -4.15 15.63 -11.60
N SER A 36 -2.99 14.99 -11.67
CA SER A 36 -2.90 13.53 -11.82
C SER A 36 -2.67 12.89 -10.45
N TYR A 37 -3.28 11.74 -10.20
CA TYR A 37 -3.23 11.08 -8.90
C TYR A 37 -3.04 9.58 -9.03
N LYS A 38 -2.10 9.04 -8.27
CA LYS A 38 -1.80 7.61 -8.23
C LYS A 38 -1.62 7.11 -6.80
N ILE A 39 -2.20 5.97 -6.47
CA ILE A 39 -2.03 5.27 -5.19
C ILE A 39 -1.46 3.88 -5.50
N VAL A 40 -0.29 3.57 -4.94
CA VAL A 40 0.43 2.33 -5.24
C VAL A 40 0.77 1.57 -3.95
N SER A 41 0.28 0.34 -3.84
CA SER A 41 0.45 -0.54 -2.68
C SER A 41 1.54 -1.59 -2.92
N THR A 42 1.79 -2.48 -1.94
CA THR A 42 2.65 -3.66 -2.10
C THR A 42 1.89 -4.96 -2.41
N SER A 43 0.56 -4.93 -2.52
CA SER A 43 -0.20 -6.14 -2.87
C SER A 43 0.16 -6.63 -4.27
N ASP A 44 0.51 -7.91 -4.33
CA ASP A 44 0.65 -8.92 -5.40
C ASP A 44 1.33 -8.53 -6.72
N LYS A 45 1.57 -7.24 -7.00
CA LYS A 45 2.32 -6.66 -8.16
C LYS A 45 2.81 -5.22 -7.93
N GLY A 46 2.95 -4.77 -6.68
CA GLY A 46 3.01 -3.34 -6.40
C GLY A 46 1.70 -2.62 -6.80
N GLY A 47 0.56 -3.27 -6.54
CA GLY A 47 -0.73 -2.98 -7.18
C GLY A 47 -1.15 -1.51 -7.16
N ILE A 48 -1.55 -1.03 -8.34
CA ILE A 48 -2.22 0.27 -8.50
C ILE A 48 -3.59 0.17 -7.86
N VAL A 49 -3.75 0.84 -6.72
CA VAL A 49 -5.03 0.95 -6.00
C VAL A 49 -5.94 1.97 -6.68
N PHE A 50 -5.35 3.05 -7.19
CA PHE A 50 -6.04 4.10 -7.94
C PHE A 50 -5.06 4.77 -8.90
N GLU A 51 -5.51 5.11 -10.10
CA GLU A 51 -4.77 5.92 -11.06
C GLU A 51 -5.74 6.72 -11.92
N SER A 52 -5.51 8.04 -12.00
CA SER A 52 -6.21 8.92 -12.94
C SER A 52 -5.29 10.09 -13.32
N GLU A 53 -5.25 10.41 -14.60
CA GLU A 53 -4.55 11.60 -15.11
C GLU A 53 -5.35 12.89 -14.93
N GLU A 54 -6.67 12.78 -14.73
CA GLU A 54 -7.61 13.90 -14.64
C GLU A 54 -8.45 13.82 -13.35
N VAL A 55 -7.88 14.31 -12.25
CA VAL A 55 -8.59 14.51 -10.99
C VAL A 55 -8.89 16.01 -10.85
N ALA A 56 -10.18 16.34 -10.85
CA ALA A 56 -10.62 17.70 -10.52
C ALA A 56 -10.28 18.01 -9.06
N ALA A 57 -9.73 19.20 -8.83
CA ALA A 57 -9.38 19.70 -7.52
C ALA A 57 -9.57 21.22 -7.43
N ASP A 58 -9.28 21.79 -6.28
CA ASP A 58 -9.33 23.21 -5.97
C ASP A 58 -8.02 23.63 -5.31
N THR A 59 -7.44 24.79 -5.68
CA THR A 59 -6.13 25.23 -5.15
C THR A 59 -6.10 25.45 -3.62
N ASN A 60 -7.24 25.42 -2.94
CA ASN A 60 -7.32 25.42 -1.48
C ASN A 60 -7.32 24.01 -0.88
N GLU A 61 -7.46 22.95 -1.67
CA GLU A 61 -7.24 21.56 -1.22
C GLU A 61 -5.74 21.32 -1.01
N THR A 62 -5.43 20.54 0.01
CA THR A 62 -4.11 19.94 0.18
C THR A 62 -4.01 18.61 -0.57
N TYR A 63 -2.78 18.13 -0.77
CA TYR A 63 -2.55 16.79 -1.34
C TYR A 63 -3.27 15.69 -0.56
N PHE A 64 -3.41 15.84 0.77
CA PHE A 64 -4.19 14.93 1.61
C PHE A 64 -5.71 15.09 1.43
N ASP A 65 -6.25 16.31 1.30
CA ASP A 65 -7.69 16.51 1.08
C ASP A 65 -8.15 15.79 -0.19
N VAL A 66 -7.33 15.85 -1.25
CA VAL A 66 -7.58 15.10 -2.49
C VAL A 66 -7.47 13.58 -2.27
N LEU A 67 -6.53 13.09 -1.45
CA LEU A 67 -6.46 11.65 -1.08
C LEU A 67 -7.75 11.20 -0.41
N GLU A 68 -8.17 11.93 0.64
CA GLU A 68 -9.34 11.59 1.44
C GLU A 68 -10.59 11.51 0.58
N ARG A 69 -10.76 12.48 -0.33
CA ARG A 69 -11.86 12.48 -1.30
C ARG A 69 -11.78 11.34 -2.29
N ILE A 70 -10.64 11.09 -2.92
CA ILE A 70 -10.47 9.95 -3.84
C ILE A 70 -10.82 8.64 -3.14
N CYS A 71 -10.31 8.43 -1.92
CA CYS A 71 -10.59 7.23 -1.17
C CYS A 71 -12.08 7.08 -0.85
N SER A 72 -12.73 8.16 -0.40
CA SER A 72 -14.16 8.17 -0.13
C SER A 72 -15.00 7.91 -1.40
N ASP A 73 -14.68 8.54 -2.52
CA ASP A 73 -15.45 8.45 -3.77
C ASP A 73 -15.34 7.08 -4.44
N ASN A 74 -14.28 6.31 -4.13
CA ASN A 74 -14.00 5.01 -4.73
C ASN A 74 -14.12 3.84 -3.75
N ASP A 75 -14.72 4.06 -2.57
CA ASP A 75 -14.87 3.05 -1.51
C ASP A 75 -13.52 2.40 -1.09
N ILE A 76 -12.42 3.16 -1.14
CA ILE A 76 -11.10 2.71 -0.72
C ILE A 76 -10.93 3.01 0.78
N PRO A 77 -10.74 2.00 1.65
CA PRO A 77 -10.51 2.24 3.07
C PRO A 77 -9.27 3.09 3.31
N LEU A 78 -9.44 4.22 4.00
CA LEU A 78 -8.35 5.11 4.43
C LEU A 78 -8.34 5.20 5.95
N ASP A 79 -7.19 4.87 6.56
CA ASP A 79 -6.92 5.10 7.97
C ASP A 79 -5.85 6.18 8.12
N ALA A 80 -6.28 7.37 8.53
CA ALA A 80 -5.42 8.49 8.83
C ALA A 80 -5.78 9.11 10.19
N SER A 81 -4.83 9.80 10.80
CA SER A 81 -5.01 10.51 12.07
C SER A 81 -4.29 11.86 12.05
N GLY A 82 -4.65 12.74 12.98
CA GLY A 82 -4.10 14.09 13.06
C GLY A 82 -4.82 15.09 12.15
N SER A 83 -4.23 16.28 11.98
CA SER A 83 -4.77 17.33 11.12
C SER A 83 -3.67 18.32 10.71
N GLY A 84 -3.87 19.01 9.58
CA GLY A 84 -2.90 19.97 9.06
C GLY A 84 -1.51 19.36 8.87
N SER A 85 -0.48 20.03 9.39
CA SER A 85 0.90 19.53 9.35
C SER A 85 1.16 18.27 10.20
N GLY A 86 0.18 17.83 11.00
CA GLY A 86 0.27 16.63 11.85
C GLY A 86 -0.45 15.41 11.29
N ILE A 87 -0.94 15.45 10.03
CA ILE A 87 -1.58 14.30 9.40
C ILE A 87 -0.58 13.15 9.23
N TYR A 88 -1.03 11.96 9.61
CA TYR A 88 -0.31 10.70 9.47
C TYR A 88 -1.22 9.62 8.89
N VAL A 89 -0.86 9.10 7.71
CA VAL A 89 -1.61 8.03 7.02
C VAL A 89 -1.06 6.68 7.47
N ARG A 90 -1.89 5.92 8.17
CA ARG A 90 -1.53 4.61 8.72
C ARG A 90 -1.84 3.48 7.76
N GLY A 91 -2.87 3.61 6.94
CA GLY A 91 -3.24 2.56 6.00
C GLY A 91 -4.12 3.04 4.87
N ILE A 92 -3.93 2.44 3.69
CA ILE A 92 -4.79 2.64 2.51
C ILE A 92 -5.09 1.26 1.94
N ASN A 93 -6.36 0.98 1.67
CA ASN A 93 -6.85 -0.27 1.10
C ASN A 93 -6.40 -1.53 1.86
N GLY A 94 -6.40 -1.48 3.20
CA GLY A 94 -6.01 -2.61 4.06
C GLY A 94 -4.50 -2.83 4.18
N GLU A 95 -3.67 -2.06 3.47
CA GLU A 95 -2.22 -2.09 3.62
C GLU A 95 -1.78 -1.04 4.64
N TYR A 96 -1.27 -1.49 5.79
CA TYR A 96 -0.99 -0.68 6.97
C TYR A 96 0.50 -0.49 7.17
N GLU A 97 0.90 0.63 7.76
CA GLU A 97 2.26 0.87 8.25
C GLU A 97 2.79 -0.32 9.06
N LYS A 98 4.11 -0.46 9.09
CA LYS A 98 4.80 -1.50 9.87
C LYS A 98 4.42 -2.93 9.45
N ARG A 99 3.91 -3.11 8.23
CA ARG A 99 3.77 -4.46 7.65
C ARG A 99 5.13 -5.14 7.55
N TYR A 100 6.11 -4.42 7.04
CA TYR A 100 7.48 -4.86 6.91
C TYR A 100 8.30 -4.17 8.00
N LEU A 101 8.63 -4.94 9.04
CA LEU A 101 9.44 -4.55 10.20
C LEU A 101 10.77 -5.29 10.15
N PRO A 102 11.74 -4.76 9.40
CA PRO A 102 13.09 -5.30 9.34
C PRO A 102 13.74 -5.41 10.73
N ASN A 103 13.65 -4.36 11.53
CA ASN A 103 14.09 -4.29 12.91
C ASN A 103 13.26 -3.20 13.63
N GLU A 104 13.63 -2.84 14.87
CA GLU A 104 12.88 -1.86 15.66
C GLU A 104 13.03 -0.41 15.13
N ASP A 105 14.05 -0.14 14.31
CA ASP A 105 14.41 1.20 13.84
C ASP A 105 13.88 1.53 12.44
N TYR A 106 13.55 0.51 11.64
CA TYR A 106 13.02 0.69 10.28
C TYR A 106 11.65 0.02 10.14
N TYR A 107 10.71 0.73 9.53
CA TYR A 107 9.38 0.22 9.26
C TYR A 107 8.86 0.74 7.93
N SER A 108 8.08 -0.08 7.24
CA SER A 108 7.38 0.31 6.03
C SER A 108 6.17 1.21 6.34
N GLY A 109 5.71 1.97 5.35
CA GLY A 109 4.54 2.83 5.51
C GLY A 109 4.22 3.69 4.30
N TRP A 110 3.18 4.52 4.42
CA TRP A 110 2.72 5.37 3.33
C TRP A 110 3.54 6.66 3.21
N MET A 111 4.06 6.91 2.02
CA MET A 111 4.71 8.15 1.65
C MET A 111 3.99 8.80 0.47
N PHE A 112 4.25 10.08 0.25
CA PHE A 112 3.77 10.79 -0.93
C PHE A 112 4.89 11.58 -1.60
N ARG A 113 4.70 11.85 -2.88
CA ARG A 113 5.57 12.72 -3.68
C ARG A 113 4.73 13.51 -4.67
N VAL A 114 5.29 14.62 -5.14
CA VAL A 114 4.67 15.47 -6.16
C VAL A 114 5.67 15.74 -7.25
N ASN A 115 5.28 15.52 -8.50
CA ASN A 115 6.16 15.70 -9.67
C ASN A 115 7.49 14.93 -9.53
N ASN A 116 7.42 13.72 -8.96
CA ASN A 116 8.57 12.84 -8.63
C ASN A 116 9.57 13.43 -7.60
N VAL A 117 9.16 14.40 -6.78
CA VAL A 117 9.97 14.99 -5.71
C VAL A 117 9.41 14.62 -4.35
N LEU A 118 10.27 14.18 -3.42
CA LEU A 118 9.90 13.99 -2.02
C LEU A 118 9.95 15.28 -1.24
N HIS A 119 9.01 15.40 -0.32
CA HIS A 119 8.84 16.58 0.51
C HIS A 119 9.05 16.22 1.98
N GLY A 120 9.74 17.10 2.71
CA GLY A 120 9.94 16.97 4.16
C GLY A 120 8.78 17.53 5.00
N TYR A 121 7.64 17.82 4.38
CA TYR A 121 6.44 18.35 5.01
C TYR A 121 5.26 17.39 4.87
N SER A 122 4.27 17.50 5.75
CA SER A 122 3.06 16.66 5.71
C SER A 122 2.16 17.02 4.52
N ALA A 123 1.54 16.03 3.87
CA ALA A 123 0.58 16.24 2.78
C ALA A 123 -0.67 17.05 3.20
N GLY A 124 -0.93 17.21 4.51
CA GLY A 124 -1.98 18.07 5.04
C GLY A 124 -1.53 19.47 5.43
N ASP A 125 -0.24 19.82 5.28
CA ASP A 125 0.27 21.13 5.66
C ASP A 125 -0.38 22.24 4.80
N PRO A 126 -1.19 23.15 5.41
CA PRO A 126 -1.89 24.17 4.65
C PRO A 126 -0.97 25.22 4.02
N ALA A 127 0.30 25.31 4.44
CA ALA A 127 1.25 26.28 3.90
C ALA A 127 2.03 25.75 2.68
N ASN A 128 2.29 24.45 2.62
CA ASN A 128 3.22 23.85 1.65
C ASN A 128 2.59 22.79 0.75
N SER A 129 1.42 22.26 1.10
CA SER A 129 0.86 21.07 0.46
C SER A 129 -0.37 21.36 -0.39
N LYS A 130 -0.53 22.60 -0.85
CA LYS A 130 -1.66 22.97 -1.73
C LYS A 130 -1.44 22.47 -3.14
N VAL A 131 -2.50 21.95 -3.75
CA VAL A 131 -2.45 21.49 -5.14
C VAL A 131 -2.29 22.66 -6.11
N ALA A 132 -1.54 22.41 -7.18
CA ALA A 132 -1.42 23.31 -8.31
C ALA A 132 -1.78 22.59 -9.63
N GLU A 133 -2.16 23.36 -10.64
CA GLU A 133 -2.52 22.85 -11.96
C GLU A 133 -1.42 21.97 -12.55
N GLY A 134 -1.79 20.75 -12.93
CA GLY A 134 -0.91 19.76 -13.54
C GLY A 134 0.00 19.04 -12.56
N ASP A 135 -0.15 19.21 -11.25
CA ASP A 135 0.60 18.42 -10.26
C ASP A 135 0.37 16.93 -10.47
N LYS A 136 1.46 16.15 -10.40
CA LYS A 136 1.43 14.69 -10.43
C LYS A 136 1.68 14.15 -9.04
N ILE A 137 0.62 13.76 -8.34
CA ILE A 137 0.70 13.28 -6.97
C ILE A 137 0.72 11.75 -6.96
N THR A 138 1.68 11.18 -6.23
CA THR A 138 1.75 9.73 -6.02
C THR A 138 1.83 9.43 -4.53
N TRP A 139 0.84 8.69 -4.03
CA TRP A 139 0.91 8.00 -2.75
C TRP A 139 1.41 6.59 -2.98
N TYR A 140 2.35 6.18 -2.15
CA TYR A 140 3.07 4.96 -2.40
C TYR A 140 3.52 4.31 -1.11
N TYR A 141 3.42 2.99 -1.05
CA TYR A 141 3.84 2.25 0.12
C TYR A 141 5.35 2.04 0.09
N ALA A 142 6.06 2.79 0.93
CA ALA A 142 7.51 2.69 1.07
C ALA A 142 7.87 1.45 1.90
N CYS A 143 8.75 0.63 1.35
CA CYS A 143 9.35 -0.52 2.03
C CYS A 143 10.86 -0.28 2.24
N PRO A 144 11.49 -1.02 3.17
CA PRO A 144 12.95 -1.05 3.26
C PRO A 144 13.60 -1.40 1.92
N SER A 145 14.74 -0.80 1.61
CA SER A 145 15.57 -1.21 0.48
C SER A 145 15.83 -2.72 0.61
N TYR A 146 15.69 -3.48 -0.47
CA TYR A 146 15.84 -4.95 -0.51
C TYR A 146 14.70 -5.78 0.10
N THR A 147 13.46 -5.28 0.07
CA THR A 147 12.28 -6.13 0.32
C THR A 147 12.01 -7.01 -0.91
N TYR A 148 11.85 -8.32 -0.70
CA TYR A 148 11.52 -9.30 -1.74
C TYR A 148 10.06 -9.70 -1.57
N PHE A 149 9.30 -9.66 -2.66
CA PHE A 149 7.94 -10.17 -2.70
C PHE A 149 7.94 -11.47 -3.50
N PRO A 150 8.12 -12.64 -2.85
CA PRO A 150 7.95 -13.91 -3.51
C PRO A 150 6.68 -13.96 -4.32
N ILE A 151 6.83 -14.45 -5.52
CA ILE A 151 5.73 -14.80 -6.40
C ILE A 151 5.72 -16.32 -6.38
N LEU A 152 4.55 -16.87 -6.07
CA LEU A 152 4.35 -18.31 -6.13
C LEU A 152 2.93 -18.57 -6.63
N ASP A 153 2.81 -19.43 -7.63
CA ASP A 153 1.57 -19.90 -8.22
C ASP A 153 1.54 -21.44 -8.26
N ASP A 154 0.36 -22.03 -8.48
CA ASP A 154 0.23 -23.49 -8.63
C ASP A 154 1.11 -24.03 -9.77
N SER A 155 1.36 -23.21 -10.80
CA SER A 155 2.21 -23.56 -11.95
C SER A 155 3.71 -23.60 -11.66
N ASP A 156 4.16 -23.05 -10.53
CA ASP A 156 5.55 -23.08 -10.10
C ASP A 156 5.92 -24.38 -9.35
N VAL A 157 4.92 -25.26 -9.12
CA VAL A 157 5.11 -26.54 -8.46
C VAL A 157 5.13 -27.67 -9.48
N ASN A 158 6.27 -28.35 -9.56
CA ASN A 158 6.57 -29.38 -10.55
C ASN A 158 6.93 -30.71 -9.88
N PHE A 159 6.51 -31.83 -10.50
CA PHE A 159 6.89 -33.18 -10.08
C PHE A 159 7.74 -33.84 -11.16
N ASP A 160 8.89 -34.38 -10.77
CA ASP A 160 9.72 -35.15 -11.69
C ASP A 160 9.26 -36.62 -11.80
N SER A 161 9.85 -37.38 -12.72
CA SER A 161 9.51 -38.80 -12.92
C SER A 161 9.88 -39.71 -11.75
N SER A 162 10.66 -39.19 -10.80
CA SER A 162 11.14 -39.87 -9.60
C SER A 162 10.34 -39.45 -8.36
N GLY A 163 9.22 -38.72 -8.52
CA GLY A 163 8.37 -38.32 -7.40
C GLY A 163 8.87 -37.11 -6.60
N ASN A 164 10.01 -36.51 -6.97
CA ASN A 164 10.48 -35.30 -6.28
C ASN A 164 9.63 -34.10 -6.67
N MET A 165 9.37 -33.23 -5.70
CA MET A 165 8.68 -31.96 -5.92
C MET A 165 9.71 -30.84 -6.01
N THR A 166 9.70 -30.09 -7.11
CA THR A 166 10.47 -28.86 -7.28
C THR A 166 9.52 -27.68 -7.25
N VAL A 167 9.89 -26.65 -6.51
CA VAL A 167 9.17 -25.39 -6.43
C VAL A 167 10.06 -24.30 -6.97
N ASP A 168 9.66 -23.73 -8.10
CA ASP A 168 10.30 -22.54 -8.67
C ASP A 168 9.86 -21.32 -7.86
N VAL A 169 10.79 -20.46 -7.48
CA VAL A 169 10.53 -19.33 -6.60
C VAL A 169 11.18 -18.08 -7.17
N ASP A 170 10.34 -17.26 -7.79
CA ASP A 170 10.69 -15.90 -8.18
C ASP A 170 10.30 -14.91 -7.08
N ALA A 171 10.85 -13.70 -7.16
CA ALA A 171 10.45 -12.58 -6.32
C ALA A 171 10.44 -11.27 -7.11
N GLU A 172 9.47 -10.41 -6.82
CA GLU A 172 9.50 -9.02 -7.23
C GLU A 172 10.40 -8.21 -6.27
N ILE A 173 11.24 -7.35 -6.83
CA ILE A 173 12.02 -6.37 -6.09
C ILE A 173 11.93 -5.00 -6.76
N PHE A 174 12.07 -3.93 -5.98
CA PHE A 174 12.26 -2.60 -6.53
C PHE A 174 13.70 -2.46 -7.04
N GLU A 175 13.86 -2.39 -8.35
CA GLU A 175 15.10 -1.91 -8.98
C GLU A 175 15.28 -0.42 -8.71
N ASP A 176 14.18 0.33 -8.78
CA ASP A 176 14.14 1.75 -8.46
C ASP A 176 12.83 2.12 -7.74
N VAL A 177 12.92 2.27 -6.42
CA VAL A 177 11.80 2.74 -5.57
C VAL A 177 11.31 4.14 -5.99
N TRP A 178 12.18 4.96 -6.59
CA TRP A 178 11.82 6.30 -7.05
C TRP A 178 11.00 6.28 -8.32
N ASN A 179 11.28 5.36 -9.24
CA ASN A 179 10.48 5.24 -10.45
C ASN A 179 9.40 4.16 -10.35
N TRP A 180 9.29 3.49 -9.19
CA TRP A 180 8.40 2.35 -9.00
C TRP A 180 8.66 1.27 -10.05
N GLN A 181 9.94 1.08 -10.41
CA GLN A 181 10.35 0.03 -11.31
C GLN A 181 10.56 -1.24 -10.50
N ILE A 182 9.67 -2.19 -10.73
CA ILE A 182 9.73 -3.53 -10.17
C ILE A 182 10.30 -4.45 -11.24
N ILE A 183 11.22 -5.32 -10.82
CA ILE A 183 11.74 -6.40 -11.64
C ILE A 183 11.46 -7.73 -10.94
N THR A 184 11.32 -8.79 -11.74
CA THR A 184 11.24 -10.17 -11.25
C THR A 184 12.63 -10.78 -11.31
N VAL A 185 13.05 -11.40 -10.22
CA VAL A 185 14.33 -12.11 -10.10
C VAL A 185 14.11 -13.47 -9.45
N PRO A 186 14.92 -14.50 -9.78
CA PRO A 186 14.94 -15.73 -9.00
C PRO A 186 15.26 -15.40 -7.54
N LEU A 187 14.50 -15.98 -6.61
CA LEU A 187 14.80 -15.86 -5.20
C LEU A 187 15.93 -16.85 -4.88
N ASP A 188 17.06 -16.37 -4.40
CA ASP A 188 18.23 -17.23 -4.10
C ASP A 188 18.48 -17.40 -2.59
N GLU A 189 17.47 -17.08 -1.78
CA GLU A 189 17.55 -17.09 -0.32
C GLU A 189 16.20 -17.47 0.31
N GLY A 190 16.25 -18.23 1.42
CA GLY A 190 15.07 -18.65 2.15
C GLY A 190 14.71 -20.11 1.98
N ARG A 191 13.47 -20.43 2.31
CA ARG A 191 12.96 -21.79 2.24
C ARG A 191 11.52 -21.81 1.79
N VAL A 192 11.18 -22.83 1.02
CA VAL A 192 9.79 -23.20 0.79
C VAL A 192 9.34 -24.07 1.94
N VAL A 193 8.13 -23.81 2.42
CA VAL A 193 7.41 -24.59 3.42
C VAL A 193 6.32 -25.36 2.73
N LEU A 194 6.24 -26.65 3.01
CA LEU A 194 5.11 -27.49 2.66
C LEU A 194 4.39 -27.87 3.95
N GLU A 195 3.12 -27.46 4.06
CA GLU A 195 2.28 -27.64 5.25
C GLU A 195 1.04 -28.48 4.89
N GLY A 196 0.93 -29.65 5.51
CA GLY A 196 -0.19 -30.59 5.33
C GLY A 196 -1.45 -30.18 6.08
N GLU A 197 -2.55 -30.91 5.89
CA GLU A 197 -3.84 -30.56 6.47
C GLU A 197 -3.84 -30.62 8.01
N SER A 198 -3.00 -31.51 8.57
CA SER A 198 -2.81 -31.66 10.01
C SER A 198 -1.92 -30.57 10.63
N GLY A 199 -1.28 -29.74 9.81
CA GLY A 199 -0.33 -28.69 10.22
C GLY A 199 1.12 -29.17 10.40
N ASN A 200 1.43 -30.41 10.05
CA ASN A 200 2.80 -30.89 9.88
C ASN A 200 3.51 -30.10 8.76
N LYS A 201 4.82 -29.84 8.94
CA LYS A 201 5.60 -29.00 8.03
C LYS A 201 6.94 -29.64 7.70
N ILE A 202 7.29 -29.61 6.41
CA ILE A 202 8.65 -29.86 5.92
C ILE A 202 9.17 -28.63 5.19
N TYR A 203 10.48 -28.56 4.98
CA TYR A 203 11.15 -27.38 4.44
C TYR A 203 12.22 -27.75 3.43
N ALA A 204 12.28 -27.01 2.32
CA ALA A 204 13.35 -27.09 1.34
C ALA A 204 14.03 -25.72 1.23
N THR A 205 15.37 -25.69 1.24
CA THR A 205 16.13 -24.45 1.09
C THR A 205 16.09 -24.02 -0.37
N ILE A 206 15.88 -22.72 -0.59
CA ILE A 206 15.88 -22.15 -1.93
C ILE A 206 17.33 -21.93 -2.37
N ASN A 207 17.67 -22.40 -3.55
CA ASN A 207 18.95 -22.19 -4.22
C ASN A 207 18.69 -21.93 -5.70
N ASP A 208 19.24 -20.84 -6.23
CA ASP A 208 19.13 -20.40 -7.63
C ASP A 208 17.68 -20.37 -8.15
N GLY A 209 16.73 -19.91 -7.32
CA GLY A 209 15.32 -19.87 -7.67
C GLY A 209 14.56 -21.17 -7.47
N GLU A 210 15.17 -22.23 -6.93
CA GLU A 210 14.51 -23.54 -6.81
C GLU A 210 14.58 -24.08 -5.37
N ALA A 211 13.50 -24.74 -4.93
CA ALA A 211 13.48 -25.55 -3.71
C ALA A 211 12.98 -26.95 -4.03
N VAL A 212 13.73 -27.97 -3.60
CA VAL A 212 13.43 -29.38 -3.92
C VAL A 212 13.09 -30.17 -2.66
N PHE A 213 11.96 -30.87 -2.68
CA PHE A 213 11.56 -31.88 -1.71
C PHE A 213 11.75 -33.27 -2.33
N ASP A 214 12.44 -34.15 -1.61
CA ASP A 214 12.67 -35.54 -2.01
C ASP A 214 11.38 -36.36 -1.89
N GLU A 215 11.17 -37.33 -2.79
CA GLU A 215 9.98 -38.20 -2.76
C GLU A 215 9.73 -38.81 -1.37
N THR A 216 10.80 -39.14 -0.64
CA THR A 216 10.68 -39.79 0.67
C THR A 216 10.17 -38.85 1.76
N ASP A 217 10.40 -37.54 1.63
CA ASP A 217 9.86 -36.53 2.54
C ASP A 217 8.36 -36.26 2.28
N LEU A 218 7.87 -36.63 1.09
CA LEU A 218 6.50 -36.40 0.63
C LEU A 218 5.54 -37.54 0.95
N GLU A 219 6.03 -38.74 1.31
CA GLU A 219 5.21 -39.93 1.62
C GLU A 219 4.13 -39.64 2.69
N ASP A 220 4.44 -38.79 3.67
CA ASP A 220 3.53 -38.41 4.76
C ASP A 220 2.42 -37.42 4.32
N PHE A 221 2.44 -36.96 3.06
CA PHE A 221 1.50 -35.99 2.50
C PHE A 221 0.75 -36.52 1.26
N GLU A 222 0.96 -37.78 0.87
CA GLU A 222 0.26 -38.38 -0.28
C GLU A 222 -1.26 -38.28 -0.14
N GLU A 223 -1.93 -37.93 -1.23
CA GLU A 223 -3.37 -37.71 -1.29
C GLU A 223 -3.89 -36.55 -0.42
N GLU A 224 -3.03 -35.67 0.09
CA GLU A 224 -3.40 -34.47 0.86
C GLU A 224 -3.36 -33.16 0.04
N ASN A 225 -4.25 -32.21 0.39
CA ASN A 225 -4.08 -30.83 -0.06
C ASN A 225 -3.07 -30.12 0.85
N VAL A 226 -1.92 -29.74 0.30
CA VAL A 226 -0.87 -29.04 1.02
C VAL A 226 -0.87 -27.56 0.69
N LYS A 227 -0.43 -26.75 1.65
CA LYS A 227 -0.06 -25.35 1.41
C LYS A 227 1.42 -25.30 1.10
N VAL A 228 1.77 -24.65 0.01
CA VAL A 228 3.14 -24.33 -0.36
C VAL A 228 3.32 -22.83 -0.20
N TYR A 229 4.33 -22.41 0.55
CA TYR A 229 4.62 -20.99 0.74
C TYR A 229 6.06 -20.73 1.11
N VAL A 230 6.55 -19.53 0.79
CA VAL A 230 7.92 -19.13 1.10
C VAL A 230 8.02 -18.55 2.50
N GLU A 231 8.99 -19.00 3.29
CA GLU A 231 9.30 -18.41 4.60
C GLU A 231 10.74 -17.91 4.65
N GLY A 232 10.95 -16.69 5.16
CA GLY A 232 12.28 -16.15 5.38
C GLY A 232 12.27 -14.76 6.00
N LYS A 233 12.96 -14.59 7.13
CA LYS A 233 13.47 -13.28 7.56
C LYS A 233 14.98 -13.42 7.58
N TRP A 234 15.66 -12.83 6.61
CA TRP A 234 17.11 -12.99 6.51
C TRP A 234 17.81 -11.72 6.96
N TYR A 235 18.45 -11.85 8.11
CA TYR A 235 19.42 -10.91 8.63
C TYR A 235 20.78 -11.37 8.11
N GLY A 236 21.37 -10.64 7.15
CA GLY A 236 22.76 -10.87 6.78
C GLY A 236 23.62 -10.67 8.03
N THR A 237 24.29 -11.72 8.52
CA THR A 237 25.16 -11.62 9.71
C THR A 237 26.50 -10.93 9.41
N THR A 238 26.77 -10.65 8.13
CA THR A 238 28.04 -10.08 7.64
C THR A 238 27.85 -8.78 6.85
N GLU A 239 26.61 -8.33 6.66
CA GLU A 239 26.34 -7.07 6.02
C GLU A 239 26.22 -5.96 7.06
N ASN A 240 26.74 -4.78 6.73
CA ASN A 240 26.76 -3.60 7.58
C ASN A 240 25.41 -3.44 8.31
N PRO A 241 25.36 -3.12 9.63
CA PRO A 241 24.11 -2.83 10.33
C PRO A 241 23.23 -1.73 9.71
N ASP A 242 23.77 -0.96 8.75
CA ASP A 242 23.00 -0.02 7.90
C ASP A 242 22.29 -0.68 6.71
N HIS A 243 22.49 -1.99 6.45
CA HIS A 243 21.82 -2.73 5.38
C HIS A 243 20.50 -3.29 5.89
N CYS A 244 19.42 -2.85 5.24
CA CYS A 244 18.07 -3.30 5.52
C CYS A 244 17.94 -4.81 5.28
N PRO A 245 17.26 -5.56 6.18
CA PRO A 245 17.06 -6.99 6.03
C PRO A 245 16.06 -7.27 4.91
N LYS A 246 16.25 -8.44 4.31
CA LYS A 246 15.38 -8.95 3.26
C LYS A 246 14.16 -9.58 3.91
N ILE A 247 13.02 -8.91 3.76
CA ILE A 247 11.74 -9.45 4.19
C ILE A 247 11.11 -10.13 3.00
N VAL A 248 10.74 -11.38 3.21
CA VAL A 248 10.09 -12.26 2.24
C VAL A 248 8.65 -12.41 2.70
N LYS A 249 7.70 -11.89 1.92
CA LYS A 249 6.25 -12.13 2.15
C LYS A 249 5.88 -13.47 1.53
N SER A 250 5.27 -14.36 2.30
CA SER A 250 4.79 -15.65 1.81
C SER A 250 3.51 -15.48 0.97
N GLU A 251 3.51 -15.97 -0.26
CA GLU A 251 2.28 -16.31 -1.00
C GLU A 251 1.90 -17.77 -0.67
N ILE A 252 0.60 -18.08 -0.53
CA ILE A 252 0.14 -19.43 -0.21
C ILE A 252 -0.55 -20.02 -1.44
N VAL A 253 0.04 -21.08 -1.94
CA VAL A 253 -0.43 -21.88 -3.07
C VAL A 253 -0.94 -23.22 -2.53
N ARG A 254 -2.00 -23.78 -3.14
CA ARG A 254 -2.61 -25.02 -2.64
C ARG A 254 -2.46 -26.10 -3.70
N VAL A 255 -1.65 -27.10 -3.38
CA VAL A 255 -1.35 -28.20 -4.29
C VAL A 255 -1.90 -29.50 -3.71
N GLN A 256 -2.40 -30.36 -4.58
CA GLN A 256 -2.76 -31.72 -4.23
C GLN A 256 -1.54 -32.60 -4.47
N LEU A 257 -1.05 -33.23 -3.40
CA LEU A 257 -0.05 -34.31 -3.47
C LEU A 257 -0.75 -35.67 -3.56
#